data_AF-A0A4Y9KTW4-F1
#
_entry.id   AF-A0A4Y9KTW4-F1
#
_cell.length_a   1.000
_cell.length_b   1.000
_cell.length_c   1.000
_cell.angle_alpha   90.00
_cell.angle_beta   90.00
_cell.angle_gamma   90.00
#
_symmetry.space_group_name_H-M   'P 1'
#
loop_
_entity.id
_entity.type
_entity.pdbx_description
1 polymer ?
#
loop_
_entity_poly.entity_id
_entity_poly.type
_entity_poly.pdbx_seq_one_letter_code
_entity_poly.pdbx_strand_id
1 'polypeptide(L)' 'MMRLRQEASPAQAGRAVITVDMVAAAAARAAEQGEDLRRRTPHYIAQHLVVWDVECRGLDYTGAVSAAQRWLRGGAS' A
#
# COMPACT_ATOMS: atom_id res chain seq x y z
N MET A 1 12.94 -0.59 -45.24
CA MET A 1 12.62 -1.42 -44.05
C MET A 1 13.12 -0.68 -42.81
N MET A 2 12.24 0.04 -42.13
CA MET A 2 12.58 0.89 -40.99
C MET A 2 12.37 0.08 -39.70
N ARG A 3 13.45 -0.31 -39.01
CA ARG A 3 13.36 -0.88 -37.65
C ARG A 3 12.94 0.24 -36.71
N LEU A 4 11.67 0.25 -36.33
CA LEU A 4 11.20 0.99 -35.15
C LEU A 4 11.97 0.44 -33.95
N ARG A 5 12.94 1.20 -33.45
CA ARG A 5 13.46 0.98 -32.10
C ARG A 5 12.25 1.16 -31.17
N GLN A 6 11.81 0.08 -30.56
CA GLN A 6 10.96 0.18 -29.37
C GLN A 6 11.78 0.91 -28.33
N GLU A 7 11.57 2.22 -28.22
CA GLU A 7 12.01 2.97 -27.07
C GLU A 7 11.16 2.47 -25.90
N ALA A 8 11.77 1.68 -25.04
CA ALA A 8 11.14 1.23 -23.81
C ALA A 8 10.72 2.47 -23.03
N SER A 9 9.41 2.71 -22.93
CA SER A 9 8.84 3.82 -22.18
C SER A 9 9.41 3.82 -20.75
N PRO A 10 9.93 4.95 -20.23
CA PRO A 10 10.43 5.07 -18.86
C PRO A 10 9.34 4.95 -17.79
N ALA A 11 8.09 4.67 -18.16
CA ALA A 11 6.94 4.58 -17.25
C ALA A 11 6.96 3.36 -16.32
N GLN A 12 7.97 2.49 -16.40
CA GLN A 12 8.19 1.38 -15.47
C GLN A 12 9.32 1.67 -14.47
N ALA A 13 9.62 2.95 -14.21
CA ALA A 13 10.39 3.37 -13.06
C ALA A 13 9.58 3.13 -11.77
N GLY A 14 9.81 1.96 -11.15
CA GLY A 14 9.53 1.63 -9.75
C GLY A 14 8.32 2.29 -9.11
N ARG A 15 7.10 1.82 -9.42
CA ARG A 15 5.90 2.20 -8.67
C ARG A 15 6.11 1.77 -7.22
N ALA A 16 6.25 2.72 -6.29
CA ALA A 16 6.53 2.42 -4.90
C ALA A 16 5.44 1.48 -4.34
N VAL A 17 5.88 0.32 -3.86
CA VAL A 17 5.02 -0.78 -3.41
C VAL A 17 4.81 -0.66 -1.91
N ILE A 18 3.55 -0.62 -1.46
CA ILE A 18 3.22 -0.66 -0.03
C ILE A 18 3.62 -2.03 0.54
N THR A 19 4.43 -2.02 1.59
CA THR A 19 4.89 -3.22 2.31
C THR A 19 4.07 -3.47 3.56
N VAL A 20 4.21 -4.66 4.17
CA VAL A 20 3.56 -4.99 5.46
C VAL A 20 4.04 -4.07 6.58
N ASP A 21 5.32 -3.68 6.58
CA ASP A 21 5.87 -2.74 7.57
C ASP A 21 5.26 -1.35 7.45
N MET A 22 5.02 -0.87 6.22
CA MET A 22 4.30 0.40 6.01
C MET A 22 2.87 0.33 6.53
N VAL A 23 2.19 -0.80 6.34
CA VAL A 23 0.85 -1.02 6.93
C VAL A 23 0.92 -0.98 8.46
N ALA A 24 1.92 -1.62 9.06
CA ALA A 24 2.10 -1.64 10.51
C ALA A 24 2.40 -0.24 11.08
N ALA A 25 3.25 0.54 10.42
CA ALA A 25 3.58 1.91 10.81
C ALA A 25 2.34 2.83 10.71
N ALA A 26 1.58 2.75 9.62
CA ALA A 26 0.34 3.50 9.48
C ALA A 26 -0.71 3.08 10.52
N ALA A 27 -0.80 1.78 10.83
CA ALA A 27 -1.69 1.29 11.89
C ALA A 27 -1.29 1.82 13.28
N ALA A 28 0.00 1.96 13.57
CA ALA A 28 0.47 2.55 14.82
C ALA A 28 0.03 4.02 14.92
N ARG A 29 0.18 4.80 13.84
CA ARG A 29 -0.31 6.20 13.78
C ARG A 29 -1.83 6.30 13.93
N ALA A 30 -2.58 5.42 13.27
CA ALA A 30 -4.03 5.38 13.38
C ALA A 30 -4.48 5.05 14.81
N ALA A 31 -3.76 4.16 15.50
CA ALA A 31 -4.04 3.83 16.91
C ALA A 31 -3.85 5.04 17.85
N GLU A 32 -2.87 5.90 17.60
CA GLU A 32 -2.71 7.18 18.34
C GLU A 32 -3.92 8.12 18.15
N GLN A 33 -4.66 7.97 17.05
CA GLN A 33 -5.89 8.71 16.74
C GLN A 33 -7.17 7.98 17.22
N GLY A 34 -7.02 6.84 17.91
CA GLY A 34 -8.14 6.04 18.40
C GLY A 34 -8.75 5.07 17.37
N GLU A 35 -8.08 4.86 16.24
CA GLU A 35 -8.54 3.98 15.16
C GLU A 35 -7.76 2.66 15.14
N ASP A 36 -8.43 1.54 15.42
CA ASP A 36 -7.83 0.20 15.39
C ASP A 36 -8.00 -0.45 14.00
N LEU A 37 -6.98 -0.30 13.16
CA LEU A 37 -6.98 -0.87 11.81
C LEU A 37 -7.04 -2.41 11.79
N ARG A 38 -6.69 -3.13 12.87
CA ARG A 38 -6.79 -4.61 12.88
C ARG A 38 -8.23 -5.11 12.88
N ARG A 39 -9.19 -4.27 13.30
CA ARG A 39 -10.63 -4.58 13.29
C ARG A 39 -11.30 -4.24 11.97
N ARG A 40 -10.54 -3.74 10.99
CA ARG A 40 -11.05 -3.27 9.71
C ARG A 40 -10.79 -4.27 8.60
N THR A 41 -11.51 -4.11 7.50
CA THR A 41 -11.31 -4.94 6.30
C THR A 41 -10.02 -4.52 5.58
N PRO A 42 -9.37 -5.42 4.83
CA PRO A 42 -8.20 -5.06 4.03
C PRO A 42 -8.44 -3.88 3.08
N HIS A 43 -9.66 -3.76 2.54
CA HIS A 43 -10.05 -2.67 1.65
C HIS A 43 -10.13 -1.32 2.36
N TYR A 44 -10.65 -1.30 3.60
CA TYR A 44 -10.66 -0.10 4.41
C TYR A 44 -9.23 0.34 4.76
N ILE A 45 -8.38 -0.61 5.17
CA ILE A 45 -6.97 -0.33 5.49
C ILE A 45 -6.26 0.23 4.24
N ALA A 46 -6.45 -0.39 3.09
CA ALA A 46 -5.88 0.10 1.82
C ALA A 46 -6.36 1.50 1.46
N GLN A 47 -7.66 1.79 1.61
CA GLN A 47 -8.20 3.13 1.41
C GLN A 47 -7.56 4.12 2.39
N HIS A 48 -7.40 3.72 3.65
CA HIS A 48 -6.78 4.56 4.66
C HIS A 48 -5.34 4.94 4.33
N LEU A 49 -4.57 3.97 3.86
CA LEU A 49 -3.19 4.16 3.42
C LEU A 49 -3.11 5.11 2.23
N VAL A 50 -3.87 4.87 1.16
CA VAL A 50 -3.69 5.63 -0.09
C VAL A 50 -4.36 7.00 -0.08
N VAL A 51 -5.31 7.24 0.83
CA VAL A 51 -6.05 8.51 0.93
C VAL A 51 -5.54 9.37 2.08
N TRP A 52 -5.47 8.83 3.30
CA TRP A 52 -5.28 9.62 4.51
C TRP A 52 -3.84 9.57 5.03
N ASP A 53 -3.18 8.43 4.96
CA ASP A 53 -1.80 8.29 5.44
C ASP A 53 -0.80 9.07 4.59
N VAL A 54 0.01 9.93 5.24
CA VAL A 54 0.91 10.86 4.56
C VAL A 54 2.03 10.16 3.79
N GLU A 55 2.48 8.99 4.25
CA GLU A 55 3.60 8.26 3.64
C GLU A 55 3.12 7.34 2.52
N CYS A 56 1.85 6.94 2.55
CA CYS A 56 1.28 6.00 1.59
C CYS A 56 0.34 6.66 0.57
N ARG A 57 0.08 7.97 0.69
CA ARG A 57 -0.87 8.68 -0.16
C ARG A 57 -0.52 8.56 -1.65
N GLY A 58 -1.51 8.19 -2.46
CA GLY A 58 -1.37 8.07 -3.91
C GLY A 58 -0.60 6.83 -4.40
N LEU A 59 -0.18 5.94 -3.49
CA LEU A 59 0.46 4.68 -3.86
C LEU A 59 -0.56 3.66 -4.42
N ASP A 60 -0.04 2.56 -4.96
CA ASP A 60 -0.85 1.54 -5.62
C ASP A 60 -1.85 0.86 -4.67
N TYR A 61 -3.14 1.06 -4.94
CA TYR A 61 -4.23 0.52 -4.11
C TYR A 61 -4.23 -1.02 -4.08
N THR A 62 -3.97 -1.68 -5.22
CA THR A 62 -3.96 -3.15 -5.29
C THR A 62 -2.83 -3.74 -4.45
N GLY A 63 -1.65 -3.11 -4.49
CA GLY A 63 -0.52 -3.39 -3.60
C GLY A 63 -0.88 -3.16 -2.14
N ALA A 64 -1.55 -2.06 -1.82
CA ALA A 64 -2.03 -1.75 -0.47
C ALA A 64 -2.97 -2.82 0.09
N VAL A 65 -3.96 -3.28 -0.71
CA VAL A 65 -4.87 -4.36 -0.32
C VAL A 65 -4.10 -5.65 -0.05
N SER A 66 -3.16 -6.00 -0.93
CA SER A 66 -2.35 -7.21 -0.78
C SER A 66 -1.49 -7.18 0.49
N ALA A 67 -0.87 -6.03 0.79
CA ALA A 67 -0.09 -5.83 2.00
C ALA A 67 -0.97 -5.86 3.26
N ALA A 68 -2.14 -5.21 3.23
CA ALA A 68 -3.09 -5.22 4.34
C ALA A 68 -3.61 -6.63 4.65
N GLN A 69 -3.91 -7.44 3.62
CA GLN A 69 -4.28 -8.84 3.80
C GLN A 69 -3.17 -9.66 4.47
N ARG A 70 -1.92 -9.47 4.04
CA ARG A 70 -0.76 -10.16 4.63
C ARG A 70 -0.55 -9.75 6.08
N TRP A 71 -0.64 -8.45 6.37
CA TRP A 71 -0.51 -7.91 7.72
C TRP A 71 -1.57 -8.45 8.68
N LEU A 72 -2.85 -8.47 8.28
CA LEU A 72 -3.93 -9.03 9.09
C LEU A 72 -3.76 -10.54 9.35
N ARG A 73 -3.23 -11.29 8.38
CA ARG A 73 -2.96 -12.73 8.53
C ARG A 73 -1.74 -13.02 9.42
N GLY A 74 -0.75 -12.13 9.45
CA GLY A 74 0.44 -12.23 10.31
C GLY A 74 0.19 -11.86 11.77
N GLY A 75 -1.00 -11.33 12.10
CA GLY A 75 -1.40 -10.93 13.45
C GLY A 75 -2.10 -12.03 14.23
N ALA A 76 -1.43 -13.16 14.44
CA ALA A 76 -1.76 -14.18 15.44
C ALA A 76 -0.47 -14.91 15.83
N SER A 77 0.43 -14.20 16.51
CA SER A 77 1.58 -14.78 17.22
C SER A 77 1.87 -13.93 18.44
#